data_AF-A0A9W4X661-F1
#
_entry.id   AF-A0A9W4X661-F1
#
_cell.length_a   1.000
_cell.length_b   1.000
_cell.length_c   1.000
_cell.angle_alpha   90.00
_cell.angle_beta   90.00
_cell.angle_gamma   90.00
#
_symmetry.space_group_name_H-M   'P 1'
#
loop_
_entity.id
_entity.type
_entity.pdbx_description
1 polymer ?
#
loop_
_entity_poly.entity_id
_entity_poly.type
_entity_poly.pdbx_seq_one_letter_code
_entity_poly.pdbx_strand_id
1 'polypeptide(L)'
;MDASGSILIASVIKDVCSQSESKKHAEIADILNPFIGSSYDSICFNYNTLNSKQKVIKLYINSFYGVIGQSDFPFYILELAESVTSAGRENIKLVAKFVKKKGFGIKYGDTDSLYLTCPDSYYEKCDLSYDIGKGIISKQELKTKSDYLKMAYEKVLFSIVFTGKKKYFGIPYEDTLNFKPKEFFIRRINTVK
;
A
#
# COMPACT_ATOMS: atom_id res chain seq x y z
N MET A 1 21.14 -22.48 33.94
CA MET A 1 22.31 -21.96 33.22
C MET A 1 21.93 -22.16 31.77
N ASP A 2 21.49 -21.13 31.04
CA ASP A 2 22.34 -20.01 30.65
C ASP A 2 21.60 -18.67 30.67
N ALA A 3 22.16 -17.73 31.43
CA ALA A 3 21.83 -16.33 31.40
C ALA A 3 22.72 -15.67 30.35
N SER A 4 22.27 -15.61 29.09
CA SER A 4 22.86 -14.66 28.13
C SER A 4 21.95 -13.45 28.06
N GLY A 5 22.30 -12.46 28.88
CA GLY A 5 21.63 -11.18 28.96
C GLY A 5 21.58 -10.53 27.58
N SER A 6 20.39 -10.54 26.98
CA SER A 6 20.07 -9.66 25.87
C SER A 6 20.01 -8.25 26.46
N ILE A 7 21.16 -7.57 26.55
CA ILE A 7 21.20 -6.15 26.84
C ILE A 7 20.32 -5.50 25.78
N LEU A 8 19.15 -5.00 26.19
CA LEU A 8 18.20 -4.36 25.29
C LEU A 8 18.96 -3.26 24.57
N ILE A 9 19.11 -3.37 23.24
CA ILE A 9 19.83 -2.38 22.42
C ILE A 9 19.33 -0.95 22.73
N ALA A 10 18.05 -0.81 23.08
CA ALA A 10 17.44 0.42 23.55
C ALA A 10 18.08 1.01 24.83
N SER A 11 18.52 0.18 25.80
CA SER A 11 19.22 0.65 27.00
C SER A 11 20.62 1.14 26.66
N VAL A 12 21.34 0.46 25.78
CA VAL A 12 22.67 0.89 25.31
C VAL A 12 22.59 2.20 24.55
N ILE A 13 21.61 2.35 23.63
CA ILE A 13 21.39 3.60 22.89
C ILE A 13 21.09 4.75 23.85
N LYS A 14 20.25 4.51 24.87
CA LYS A 14 19.86 5.52 25.85
C LYS A 14 21.03 5.96 26.73
N ASP A 15 21.87 5.02 27.14
CA ASP A 15 23.08 5.30 27.92
C ASP A 15 24.10 6.08 27.09
N VAL A 16 24.32 5.73 25.83
CA VAL A 16 25.25 6.42 24.92
C VAL A 16 24.78 7.85 24.60
N CYS A 17 23.48 8.04 24.35
CA CYS A 17 22.91 9.38 24.14
C CYS A 17 22.97 10.27 25.39
N SER A 18 22.96 9.67 26.59
CA SER A 18 23.06 10.43 27.85
C SER A 18 24.46 10.99 28.13
N GLN A 19 25.50 10.52 27.42
CA GLN A 19 26.91 10.87 27.65
C GLN A 19 27.49 11.85 26.62
N SER A 20 26.72 12.31 25.63
CA SER A 20 27.28 13.08 24.50
C SER A 20 27.25 14.60 24.71
N GLU A 21 28.43 15.21 24.85
CA GLU A 21 28.65 16.60 24.42
C GLU A 21 28.75 16.68 22.88
N SER A 22 28.43 17.84 22.30
CA SER A 22 28.17 18.02 20.87
C SER A 22 29.31 17.62 19.90
N LYS A 23 30.53 17.39 20.40
CA LYS A 23 31.72 17.04 19.60
C LYS A 23 31.96 15.53 19.36
N LYS A 24 31.14 14.61 19.92
CA LYS A 24 31.36 13.15 19.82
C LYS A 24 30.40 12.39 18.89
N HIS A 25 29.62 13.09 18.05
CA HIS A 25 28.60 12.46 17.22
C HIS A 25 29.15 11.44 16.21
N ALA A 26 30.35 11.66 15.66
CA ALA A 26 30.96 10.74 14.70
C ALA A 26 31.43 9.42 15.36
N GLU A 27 32.11 9.50 16.50
CA GLU A 27 32.53 8.30 17.27
C GLU A 27 31.33 7.49 17.77
N ILE A 28 30.27 8.18 18.19
CA ILE A 28 29.02 7.54 18.62
C ILE A 28 28.34 6.83 17.44
N ALA A 29 28.33 7.42 16.25
CA ALA A 29 27.79 6.78 15.05
C ALA A 29 28.58 5.50 14.70
N ASP A 30 29.90 5.54 14.76
CA ASP A 30 30.75 4.39 14.47
C ASP A 30 30.58 3.25 15.49
N ILE A 31 30.34 3.57 16.77
CA ILE A 31 30.05 2.57 17.81
C ILE A 31 28.66 1.96 17.61
N LEU A 32 27.67 2.74 17.20
CA LEU A 32 26.29 2.26 17.03
C LEU A 32 26.08 1.53 15.69
N ASN A 33 26.82 1.87 14.64
CA ASN A 33 26.68 1.31 13.29
C ASN A 33 26.66 -0.23 13.23
N PRO A 34 27.54 -0.98 13.93
CA PRO A 34 27.53 -2.44 13.91
C PRO A 34 26.30 -3.06 14.61
N PHE A 35 25.83 -2.43 15.69
CA PHE A 35 24.64 -2.89 16.44
C PHE A 35 23.34 -2.55 15.70
N ILE A 36 23.31 -1.38 15.04
CA ILE A 36 22.21 -1.00 14.15
C ILE A 36 22.18 -1.94 12.95
N GLY A 37 23.32 -2.20 12.30
CA GLY A 37 23.41 -3.06 11.12
C GLY A 37 22.92 -4.49 11.37
N SER A 38 23.44 -5.17 12.41
CA SER A 38 23.05 -6.55 12.71
C SER A 38 21.58 -6.71 13.13
N SER A 39 21.04 -5.76 13.91
CA SER A 39 19.62 -5.75 14.27
C SER A 39 18.73 -5.41 13.08
N TYR A 40 19.15 -4.45 12.26
CA TYR A 40 18.44 -4.03 11.04
C TYR A 40 18.40 -5.15 10.00
N ASP A 41 19.49 -5.90 9.82
CA ASP A 41 19.54 -7.04 8.90
C ASP A 41 18.59 -8.15 9.33
N SER A 42 18.52 -8.45 10.65
CA SER A 42 17.58 -9.43 11.19
C SER A 42 16.12 -8.99 11.01
N ILE A 43 15.82 -7.70 11.25
CA ILE A 43 14.48 -7.14 11.02
C ILE A 43 14.12 -7.20 9.54
N CYS A 44 15.04 -6.81 8.64
CA CYS A 44 14.85 -6.88 7.20
C CYS A 44 14.63 -8.33 6.73
N PHE A 45 15.40 -9.28 7.27
CA PHE A 45 15.24 -10.70 6.98
C PHE A 45 13.86 -11.23 7.41
N ASN A 46 13.42 -10.90 8.63
CA ASN A 46 12.10 -11.28 9.13
C ASN A 46 10.98 -10.65 8.31
N TYR A 47 11.09 -9.36 8.00
CA TYR A 47 10.15 -8.65 7.13
C TYR A 47 10.05 -9.32 5.75
N ASN A 48 11.19 -9.61 5.11
CA ASN A 48 11.22 -10.26 3.81
C ASN A 48 10.65 -11.67 3.84
N THR A 49 10.89 -12.41 4.92
CA THR A 49 10.33 -13.75 5.13
C THR A 49 8.80 -13.70 5.26
N LEU A 50 8.26 -12.81 6.10
CA LEU A 50 6.81 -12.62 6.25
C LEU A 50 6.18 -12.11 4.96
N ASN A 51 6.83 -11.16 4.28
CA ASN A 51 6.39 -10.62 2.99
C ASN A 51 6.33 -11.73 1.93
N SER A 52 7.29 -12.65 1.92
CA SER A 52 7.30 -13.80 1.01
C SER A 52 6.16 -14.77 1.32
N LYS A 53 5.93 -15.08 2.60
CA LYS A 53 4.81 -15.93 3.04
C LYS A 53 3.45 -15.36 2.61
N GLN A 54 3.19 -14.06 2.84
CA GLN A 54 1.94 -13.46 2.38
C GLN A 54 1.79 -13.48 0.86
N LYS A 55 2.88 -13.30 0.10
CA LYS A 55 2.87 -13.30 -1.37
C LYS A 55 2.52 -14.69 -1.91
N VAL A 56 3.04 -15.75 -1.29
CA VAL A 56 2.70 -17.13 -1.64
C VAL A 56 1.21 -17.39 -1.42
N ILE A 57 0.67 -16.99 -0.26
CA ILE A 57 -0.78 -17.14 0.03
C ILE A 57 -1.62 -16.37 -0.99
N LYS A 58 -1.24 -15.11 -1.28
CA LYS A 58 -1.92 -14.27 -2.28
C LYS A 58 -1.90 -14.92 -3.67
N LEU A 59 -0.75 -15.43 -4.09
CA LEU A 59 -0.60 -16.11 -5.38
C LEU A 59 -1.47 -17.36 -5.43
N TYR A 60 -1.45 -18.17 -4.38
CA TYR A 60 -2.25 -19.39 -4.28
C TYR A 60 -3.74 -19.09 -4.42
N ILE A 61 -4.29 -18.16 -3.63
CA ILE A 61 -5.71 -17.79 -3.65
C ILE A 61 -6.12 -17.23 -5.02
N ASN A 62 -5.31 -16.33 -5.60
CA ASN A 62 -5.59 -15.73 -6.90
C ASN A 62 -5.58 -16.76 -8.04
N SER A 63 -4.64 -17.72 -8.00
CA SER A 63 -4.58 -18.82 -8.95
C SER A 63 -5.75 -19.78 -8.77
N PHE A 64 -6.11 -20.09 -7.52
CA PHE A 64 -7.22 -21.00 -7.20
C PHE A 64 -8.55 -20.49 -7.76
N TYR A 65 -8.84 -19.19 -7.62
CA TYR A 65 -9.99 -18.55 -8.25
C TYR A 65 -9.99 -18.74 -9.78
N GLY A 66 -8.84 -18.63 -10.43
CA GLY A 66 -8.72 -18.79 -11.87
C GLY A 66 -8.97 -20.23 -12.35
N VAL A 67 -8.43 -21.22 -11.64
CA VAL A 67 -8.52 -22.63 -12.06
C VAL A 67 -9.87 -23.29 -11.77
N ILE A 68 -10.65 -22.78 -10.79
CA ILE A 68 -12.01 -23.29 -10.51
C ILE A 68 -12.93 -23.18 -11.74
N GLY A 69 -12.71 -22.19 -12.61
CA GLY A 69 -13.49 -22.01 -13.83
C GLY A 69 -12.98 -22.80 -15.04
N GLN A 70 -11.90 -23.58 -14.90
CA GLN A 70 -11.33 -24.36 -15.99
C GLN A 70 -11.87 -25.79 -15.98
N SER A 71 -12.48 -26.22 -17.09
CA SER A 71 -13.16 -27.53 -17.21
C SER A 71 -12.28 -28.73 -16.88
N ASP A 72 -10.97 -28.62 -17.12
CA ASP A 72 -10.02 -29.72 -16.96
C ASP A 72 -9.47 -29.83 -15.53
N PHE A 73 -9.85 -28.93 -14.63
CA PHE A 73 -9.39 -28.92 -13.25
C PHE A 73 -10.20 -29.91 -12.40
N PRO A 74 -9.58 -30.77 -11.56
CA PRO A 74 -10.30 -31.76 -10.75
C PRO A 74 -11.36 -31.20 -9.80
N PHE A 75 -11.26 -29.91 -9.43
CA PHE A 75 -12.26 -29.21 -8.61
C PHE A 75 -12.97 -28.10 -9.39
N TYR A 76 -13.26 -28.36 -10.68
CA TYR A 76 -14.01 -27.45 -11.53
C TYR A 76 -15.44 -27.25 -10.99
N ILE A 77 -15.78 -25.99 -10.72
CA ILE A 77 -17.11 -25.57 -10.27
C ILE A 77 -17.43 -24.22 -10.92
N LEU A 78 -18.08 -24.24 -12.08
CA LEU A 78 -18.36 -23.04 -12.86
C LEU A 78 -19.23 -22.04 -12.10
N GLU A 79 -20.28 -22.55 -11.44
CA GLU A 79 -21.25 -21.75 -10.69
C GLU A 79 -20.56 -20.97 -9.57
N LEU A 80 -19.52 -21.54 -8.96
CA LEU A 80 -18.72 -20.88 -7.94
C LEU A 80 -17.88 -19.74 -8.54
N ALA A 81 -17.19 -19.99 -9.66
CA ALA A 81 -16.43 -18.95 -10.35
C ALA A 81 -17.32 -17.79 -10.82
N GLU A 82 -18.50 -18.10 -11.37
CA GLU A 82 -19.49 -17.11 -11.78
C GLU A 82 -20.04 -16.33 -10.59
N SER A 83 -20.35 -17.01 -9.48
CA SER A 83 -20.85 -16.38 -8.25
C SER A 83 -19.85 -15.39 -7.67
N VAL A 84 -18.56 -15.77 -7.59
CA VAL A 84 -17.49 -14.89 -7.12
C VAL A 84 -17.33 -13.67 -8.06
N THR A 85 -17.34 -13.89 -9.38
CA THR A 85 -17.28 -12.81 -10.37
C THR A 85 -18.46 -11.86 -10.24
N SER A 86 -19.67 -12.40 -10.07
CA SER A 86 -20.89 -11.61 -9.94
C SER A 86 -20.87 -10.76 -8.67
N ALA A 87 -20.57 -11.38 -7.53
CA ALA A 87 -20.45 -10.69 -6.25
C ALA A 87 -19.37 -9.58 -6.28
N GLY A 88 -18.20 -9.84 -6.87
CA GLY A 88 -17.15 -8.84 -7.05
C GLY A 88 -17.62 -7.62 -7.85
N ARG A 89 -18.31 -7.84 -8.97
CA ARG A 89 -18.89 -6.75 -9.80
C ARG A 89 -19.95 -5.96 -9.05
N GLU A 90 -20.82 -6.63 -8.30
CA GLU A 90 -21.84 -5.98 -7.47
C GLU A 90 -21.20 -5.11 -6.39
N ASN A 91 -20.18 -5.62 -5.72
CA ASN A 91 -19.44 -4.90 -4.68
C ASN A 91 -18.82 -3.61 -5.22
N ILE A 92 -18.08 -3.66 -6.34
CA ILE A 92 -17.51 -2.44 -6.95
C ILE A 92 -18.60 -1.45 -7.38
N LYS A 93 -19.74 -1.93 -7.89
CA LYS A 93 -20.88 -1.05 -8.21
C LYS A 93 -21.49 -0.39 -6.97
N LEU A 94 -21.55 -1.09 -5.83
CA LEU A 94 -22.02 -0.52 -4.56
C LEU A 94 -21.07 0.57 -4.06
N VAL A 95 -19.76 0.30 -4.06
CA VAL A 95 -18.72 1.29 -3.71
C VAL A 95 -18.85 2.50 -4.63
N ALA A 96 -18.97 2.29 -5.94
CA ALA A 96 -19.12 3.36 -6.93
C ALA A 96 -20.37 4.23 -6.68
N LYS A 97 -21.51 3.63 -6.32
CA LYS A 97 -22.72 4.38 -5.95
C LYS A 97 -22.51 5.21 -4.68
N PHE A 98 -21.84 4.64 -3.68
CA PHE A 98 -21.57 5.33 -2.42
C PHE A 98 -20.68 6.57 -2.61
N VAL A 99 -19.56 6.43 -3.31
CA VAL A 99 -18.62 7.55 -3.52
C VAL A 99 -19.25 8.66 -4.36
N LYS A 100 -20.07 8.30 -5.37
CA LYS A 100 -20.86 9.27 -6.15
C LYS A 100 -21.86 10.03 -5.26
N LYS A 101 -22.57 9.33 -4.36
CA LYS A 101 -23.50 9.97 -3.40
C LYS A 101 -22.79 10.93 -2.45
N LYS A 102 -21.50 10.70 -2.18
CA LYS A 102 -20.64 11.60 -1.39
C LYS A 102 -20.09 12.79 -2.20
N GLY A 103 -20.43 12.91 -3.47
CA GLY A 103 -20.00 14.01 -4.35
C GLY A 103 -18.68 13.76 -5.08
N PHE A 104 -18.07 12.58 -4.94
CA PHE A 104 -16.86 12.24 -5.69
C PHE A 104 -17.22 11.81 -7.12
N GLY A 105 -16.42 12.27 -8.08
CA GLY A 105 -16.43 11.72 -9.43
C GLY A 105 -15.68 10.39 -9.50
N ILE A 106 -15.97 9.58 -10.52
CA ILE A 106 -15.26 8.34 -10.80
C ILE A 106 -14.68 8.46 -12.20
N LYS A 107 -13.35 8.46 -12.31
CA LYS A 107 -12.64 8.57 -13.58
C LYS A 107 -12.39 7.21 -14.23
N TYR A 108 -12.08 6.20 -13.42
CA TYR A 108 -11.78 4.85 -13.88
C TYR A 108 -12.16 3.82 -12.82
N GLY A 109 -12.40 2.58 -13.25
CA GLY A 109 -12.61 1.44 -12.36
C GLY A 109 -12.07 0.16 -12.99
N ASP A 110 -11.50 -0.71 -12.16
CA ASP A 110 -11.08 -2.07 -12.50
C ASP A 110 -11.84 -3.09 -11.62
N THR A 111 -11.45 -4.36 -11.67
CA THR A 111 -12.10 -5.45 -10.93
C THR A 111 -12.13 -5.23 -9.41
N ASP A 112 -11.14 -4.55 -8.84
CA ASP A 112 -10.93 -4.41 -7.39
C ASP A 112 -10.63 -2.97 -6.94
N SER A 113 -10.70 -1.99 -7.85
CA SER A 113 -10.26 -0.62 -7.59
C SER A 113 -11.09 0.43 -8.32
N LEU A 114 -11.19 1.61 -7.71
CA LEU A 114 -11.85 2.79 -8.28
C LEU A 114 -10.91 4.00 -8.17
N TYR A 115 -10.86 4.78 -9.25
CA TYR A 115 -10.07 6.00 -9.35
C TYR A 115 -11.03 7.17 -9.29
N LEU A 116 -10.95 7.91 -8.19
CA LEU A 116 -11.89 8.97 -7.84
C LEU A 116 -11.33 10.34 -8.22
N THR A 117 -12.21 11.27 -8.55
CA THR A 117 -11.91 12.71 -8.61
C THR A 117 -12.63 13.37 -7.44
N CYS A 118 -11.90 14.11 -6.62
CA CYS A 118 -12.52 14.88 -5.54
C CYS A 118 -13.10 16.21 -6.07
N PRO A 119 -14.09 16.80 -5.38
CA PRO A 119 -14.47 18.20 -5.59
C PRO A 119 -13.29 19.14 -5.25
N ASP A 120 -13.25 20.32 -5.87
CA ASP A 120 -12.21 21.35 -5.65
C ASP A 120 -12.00 21.67 -4.16
N SER A 121 -13.07 21.76 -3.38
CA SER A 121 -13.04 21.98 -1.92
C SER A 121 -12.34 20.88 -1.11
N TYR A 122 -12.19 19.69 -1.68
CA TYR A 122 -11.50 18.56 -1.07
C TYR A 122 -10.03 18.50 -1.47
N TYR A 123 -9.65 19.03 -2.63
CA TYR A 123 -8.24 19.13 -3.02
C TYR A 123 -7.48 20.00 -2.01
N GLU A 124 -8.01 21.18 -1.67
CA GLU A 124 -7.41 22.07 -0.67
C GLU A 124 -7.28 21.40 0.71
N LYS A 125 -8.28 20.62 1.14
CA LYS A 125 -8.21 19.87 2.41
C LYS A 125 -7.24 18.70 2.37
N CYS A 126 -7.17 17.99 1.25
CA CYS A 126 -6.20 16.92 1.04
C CYS A 126 -4.79 17.50 1.08
N ASP A 127 -4.53 18.58 0.34
CA ASP A 127 -3.24 19.28 0.31
C ASP A 127 -2.86 19.79 1.71
N LEU A 128 -3.76 20.48 2.43
CA LEU A 128 -3.54 20.97 3.79
C LEU A 128 -3.30 19.85 4.82
N SER A 129 -4.06 18.76 4.75
CA SER A 129 -3.87 17.60 5.65
C SER A 129 -2.51 16.91 5.42
N TYR A 130 -1.98 17.04 4.21
CA TYR A 130 -0.73 16.44 3.79
C TYR A 130 0.48 17.28 4.20
N ASP A 131 0.44 18.59 3.95
CA ASP A 131 1.52 19.53 4.29
C ASP A 131 1.79 19.62 5.80
N ILE A 132 0.77 19.37 6.63
CA ILE A 132 0.88 19.39 8.09
C ILE A 132 1.40 18.04 8.66
N GLY A 133 1.82 17.09 7.79
CA GLY A 133 2.42 15.81 8.20
C GLY A 133 1.42 14.85 8.86
N LYS A 134 0.11 15.12 8.73
CA LYS A 134 -0.97 14.27 9.24
C LYS A 134 -1.87 13.88 8.08
N GLY A 135 -1.31 13.21 7.08
CA GLY A 135 -2.04 12.59 5.96
C GLY A 135 -3.00 11.50 6.43
N ILE A 136 -4.01 11.89 7.21
CA ILE A 136 -5.11 11.09 7.69
C ILE A 136 -6.27 11.45 6.78
N ILE A 137 -6.15 11.11 5.50
CA ILE A 137 -7.36 10.79 4.75
C ILE A 137 -7.87 9.51 5.40
N SER A 138 -8.72 9.69 6.42
CA SER A 138 -9.24 8.63 7.26
C SER A 138 -9.71 7.50 6.35
N LYS A 139 -9.18 6.29 6.56
CA LYS A 139 -9.71 5.04 6.00
C LYS A 139 -11.21 5.03 6.27
N GLN A 140 -12.00 5.51 5.31
CA GLN A 140 -13.44 5.59 5.49
C GLN A 140 -13.94 4.20 5.17
N GLU A 141 -14.17 3.42 6.22
CA GLU A 141 -14.70 2.08 6.07
C GLU A 141 -16.10 2.19 5.48
N LEU A 142 -16.18 1.82 4.22
CA LEU A 142 -17.44 1.55 3.57
C LEU A 142 -18.07 0.34 4.26
N LYS A 143 -19.14 0.57 5.03
CA LYS A 143 -20.02 -0.52 5.48
C LYS A 143 -20.74 -1.08 4.26
N THR A 144 -20.06 -1.95 3.53
CA THR A 144 -20.70 -2.88 2.58
C THR A 144 -21.55 -3.87 3.36
N LYS A 145 -22.41 -4.64 2.68
CA LYS A 145 -23.30 -5.64 3.31
C LYS A 145 -22.58 -6.71 4.16
N SER A 146 -21.25 -6.71 4.17
CA SER A 146 -20.40 -7.68 4.84
C SER A 146 -19.24 -6.96 5.54
N ASP A 147 -18.94 -7.39 6.76
CA ASP A 147 -17.79 -6.94 7.55
C ASP A 147 -16.43 -7.36 6.95
N TYR A 148 -16.43 -8.28 5.98
CA TYR A 148 -15.21 -8.81 5.36
C TYR A 148 -14.71 -7.97 4.18
N LEU A 149 -15.53 -7.09 3.63
CA LEU A 149 -15.14 -6.26 2.49
C LEU A 149 -14.77 -4.86 2.98
N LYS A 150 -13.50 -4.48 2.77
CA LYS A 150 -12.96 -3.17 3.15
C LYS A 150 -12.24 -2.55 1.97
N MET A 151 -12.56 -1.29 1.69
CA MET A 151 -11.81 -0.48 0.73
C MET A 151 -10.65 0.19 1.45
N ALA A 152 -9.45 0.09 0.89
CA ALA A 152 -8.28 0.81 1.37
C ALA A 152 -7.95 1.95 0.42
N TYR A 153 -7.63 3.12 0.98
CA TYR A 153 -6.97 4.17 0.24
C TYR A 153 -5.52 3.74 -0.04
N GLU A 154 -5.08 3.86 -1.29
CA GLU A 154 -3.73 3.46 -1.71
C GLU A 154 -2.85 4.68 -2.00
N LYS A 155 -3.25 5.53 -2.95
CA LYS A 155 -2.39 6.63 -3.43
C LYS A 155 -3.20 7.73 -4.13
N VAL A 156 -2.70 8.96 -4.07
CA VAL A 156 -3.14 10.08 -4.93
C VAL A 156 -2.18 10.19 -6.12
N LEU A 157 -2.75 10.37 -7.30
CA LEU A 157 -2.01 10.61 -8.54
C LEU A 157 -2.35 12.01 -9.03
N PHE A 158 -1.35 12.88 -9.10
CA PHE A 158 -1.50 14.22 -9.64
C PHE A 158 -1.16 14.21 -11.12
N SER A 159 -2.01 14.78 -11.95
CA SER A 159 -2.00 14.59 -13.42
C SER A 159 -1.90 13.12 -13.83
N ILE A 160 -3.05 12.51 -14.10
CA ILE A 160 -3.15 11.13 -14.61
C ILE A 160 -3.66 11.13 -16.05
N VAL A 161 -3.01 10.33 -16.90
CA VAL A 161 -3.38 10.13 -18.30
C VAL A 161 -3.73 8.67 -18.52
N PHE A 162 -4.96 8.43 -18.98
CA PHE A 162 -5.43 7.11 -19.38
C PHE A 162 -5.33 6.99 -20.90
N THR A 163 -4.52 6.04 -21.38
CA THR A 163 -4.38 5.73 -22.80
C THR A 163 -5.23 4.53 -23.22
N GLY A 164 -5.70 3.74 -22.26
CA GLY A 164 -6.63 2.64 -22.48
C GLY A 164 -6.89 1.84 -21.21
N LYS A 165 -7.64 0.73 -21.34
CA LYS A 165 -7.92 -0.17 -20.22
C LYS A 165 -6.61 -0.75 -19.68
N LYS A 166 -6.36 -0.59 -18.38
CA LYS A 166 -5.12 -0.98 -17.69
C LYS A 166 -3.84 -0.32 -18.23
N LYS A 167 -3.96 0.72 -19.06
CA LYS A 167 -2.85 1.48 -19.65
C LYS A 167 -2.95 2.94 -19.24
N TYR A 168 -2.17 3.33 -18.25
CA TYR A 168 -2.18 4.70 -17.72
C TYR A 168 -0.86 5.03 -17.04
N PHE A 169 -0.57 6.31 -16.99
CA PHE A 169 0.55 6.83 -16.23
C PHE A 169 0.14 8.10 -15.49
N GLY A 170 0.83 8.41 -14.41
CA GLY A 170 0.60 9.63 -13.66
C GLY A 170 1.74 9.94 -12.71
N ILE A 171 1.68 11.11 -12.09
CA ILE A 171 2.69 11.52 -11.12
C ILE A 171 2.26 11.03 -9.73
N PRO A 172 3.07 10.18 -9.08
CA PRO A 172 2.93 9.91 -7.66
C PRO A 172 2.80 11.17 -6.83
N TYR A 173 1.81 11.23 -5.95
CA TYR A 173 1.88 12.13 -4.82
C TYR A 173 2.32 11.33 -3.59
N GLU A 174 3.56 11.57 -3.11
CA GLU A 174 4.23 10.74 -2.08
C GLU A 174 4.61 11.49 -0.81
N ASP A 175 5.16 12.70 -0.86
CA ASP A 175 5.44 13.51 0.35
C ASP A 175 5.45 15.01 0.01
N THR A 176 5.78 15.37 -1.24
CA THR A 176 5.69 16.72 -1.78
C THR A 176 5.20 16.70 -3.23
N LEU A 177 4.62 17.82 -3.70
CA LEU A 177 4.17 18.00 -5.09
C LEU A 177 5.42 18.08 -5.98
N ASN A 178 5.84 16.92 -6.48
CA ASN A 178 6.98 16.83 -7.38
C ASN A 178 6.52 16.93 -8.83
N PHE A 179 6.44 18.16 -9.35
CA PHE A 179 6.16 18.43 -10.77
C PHE A 179 7.28 17.96 -11.71
N LYS A 180 8.42 17.50 -11.18
CA LYS A 180 9.52 16.87 -11.92
C LYS A 180 9.85 15.51 -11.28
N PRO A 181 8.90 14.55 -11.30
CA PRO A 181 9.11 13.28 -10.65
C PRO A 181 10.30 12.55 -11.28
N LYS A 182 11.17 11.97 -10.43
CA LYS A 182 12.25 11.09 -10.92
C LYS A 182 11.69 9.83 -11.57
N GLU A 183 10.55 9.34 -11.08
CA GLU A 183 9.86 8.17 -11.61
C GLU A 183 8.35 8.42 -11.73
N PHE A 184 7.78 8.03 -12.88
CA PHE A 184 6.34 8.08 -13.12
C PHE A 184 5.68 6.79 -12.60
N PHE A 185 4.45 6.91 -12.10
CA PHE A 185 3.61 5.76 -11.87
C PHE A 185 3.12 5.26 -13.23
N ILE A 186 3.57 4.09 -13.67
CA ILE A 186 3.25 3.53 -14.99
C ILE A 186 2.56 2.18 -14.85
N ARG A 187 1.46 2.00 -15.59
CA ARG A 187 0.76 0.73 -15.72
C ARG A 187 0.67 0.34 -17.19
N ARG A 188 1.35 -0.75 -17.56
CA ARG A 188 1.32 -1.40 -18.88
C ARG A 188 1.52 -0.47 -20.09
N ILE A 189 2.25 0.62 -19.90
CA ILE A 189 2.71 1.48 -20.99
C ILE A 189 4.18 1.16 -21.21
N ASN A 190 4.54 0.97 -22.48
CA ASN A 190 5.94 0.85 -22.88
C ASN A 190 6.53 2.25 -22.89
N THR A 191 7.44 2.53 -21.96
CA THR A 191 8.27 3.73 -22.02
C THR A 191 9.37 3.52 -23.04
N VAL A 192 9.44 4.40 -24.05
CA VAL A 192 10.62 4.51 -24.91
C VAL A 192 11.72 5.14 -24.05
N LYS A 193 12.89 4.48 -23.99
CA LYS A 193 14.07 5.00 -23.29
C LYS A 193 14.73 6.10 -24.10
#